data_AF-A0A645IFE3-F1
#
_entry.id   AF-A0A645IFE3-F1
#
_cell.length_a   1.000
_cell.length_b   1.000
_cell.length_c   1.000
_cell.angle_alpha   90.00
_cell.angle_beta   90.00
_cell.angle_gamma   90.00
#
_symmetry.space_group_name_H-M   'P 1'
#
loop_
_entity.id
_entity.type
_entity.pdbx_description
1 polymer ?
#
loop_
_entity_poly.entity_id
_entity_poly.type
_entity_poly.pdbx_seq_one_letter_code
_entity_poly.pdbx_strand_id
1 'polypeptide(L)' 'MKSDDIIIGLQKNIKDAAEVKYVNGTITVNDLLTEVTAESMAEQTRFLHEIQLYMAMYQYKYNTNN' A
#
# COMPACT_ATOMS: atom_id res chain seq x y z
N MET A 1 -8.30 5.94 -3.44
CA MET A 1 -7.35 6.96 -2.92
C MET A 1 -7.46 7.11 -1.40
N LYS A 2 -8.49 7.76 -0.83
CA LYS A 2 -8.60 7.90 0.65
C LYS A 2 -8.51 6.57 1.41
N SER A 3 -9.17 5.53 0.91
CA SER A 3 -9.07 4.19 1.50
C SER A 3 -7.67 3.60 1.39
N ASP A 4 -6.96 3.85 0.28
CA ASP A 4 -5.59 3.39 0.08
C ASP A 4 -4.65 4.06 1.08
N ASP A 5 -4.83 5.36 1.33
CA ASP A 5 -4.04 6.11 2.32
C ASP A 5 -4.28 5.60 3.75
N ILE A 6 -5.52 5.22 4.08
CA ILE A 6 -5.85 4.57 5.37
C ILE A 6 -5.16 3.21 5.48
N ILE A 7 -5.21 2.40 4.42
CA ILE A 7 -4.58 1.08 4.40
C ILE A 7 -3.06 1.20 4.57
N ILE A 8 -2.42 2.13 3.86
CA ILE A 8 -0.98 2.40 4.01
C ILE A 8 -0.67 2.84 5.45
N GLY A 9 -1.49 3.73 6.03
CA GLY A 9 -1.33 4.14 7.43
C GLY A 9 -1.43 2.96 8.42
N LEU A 10 -2.35 2.03 8.19
CA LEU A 10 -2.47 0.81 9.01
C LEU A 10 -1.25 -0.10 8.86
N GLN A 11 -0.78 -0.33 7.63
CA GLN A 11 0.41 -1.14 7.38
C GLN A 11 1.66 -0.54 8.00
N LYS A 12 1.82 0.78 7.92
CA LYS A 12 2.89 1.51 8.61
C LYS A 12 2.86 1.26 10.11
N ASN A 13 1.69 1.37 10.74
CA ASN A 13 1.55 1.11 12.18
C ASN A 13 1.89 -0.34 12.55
N ILE A 14 1.57 -1.30 11.68
CA ILE A 14 1.92 -2.72 11.87
C ILE A 14 3.45 -2.89 11.78
N LYS A 15 4.10 -2.33 10.76
CA LYS A 15 5.56 -2.35 10.62
C LYS A 15 6.25 -1.71 11.82
N ASP A 16 5.80 -0.54 12.26
CA ASP A 16 6.37 0.16 13.42
C ASP A 16 6.25 -0.69 14.70
N ALA A 17 5.12 -1.39 14.89
CA ALA A 17 4.97 -2.33 16.00
C ALA A 17 5.87 -3.58 15.86
N ALA A 18 6.08 -4.06 14.63
CA ALA A 18 6.99 -5.17 14.35
C ALA A 18 8.46 -4.78 14.63
N GLU A 19 8.88 -3.56 14.31
CA GLU A 19 10.23 -3.06 14.63
C GLU A 19 10.49 -3.10 16.14
N VAL A 20 9.53 -2.64 16.95
CA VAL A 20 9.62 -2.71 18.42
C VAL A 20 9.73 -4.16 18.89
N LYS A 21 8.90 -5.06 18.34
CA LYS A 21 8.93 -6.49 18.67
C LYS A 21 10.25 -7.16 18.29
N TYR A 22 10.85 -6.77 17.17
CA TYR A 22 12.12 -7.29 16.69
C TYR A 22 13.26 -6.85 17.60
N VAL A 23 13.33 -5.56 17.96
CA VAL A 23 14.32 -5.03 18.91
C VAL A 23 14.22 -5.73 20.27
N ASN A 24 12.99 -6.05 20.70
CA ASN A 24 12.75 -6.79 21.94
C ASN A 24 12.97 -8.32 21.81
N GLY A 25 13.39 -8.82 20.64
CA GLY A 25 13.67 -10.24 20.40
C GLY A 25 12.44 -11.15 20.38
N THR A 26 11.24 -10.59 20.23
CA THR A 26 9.96 -11.34 20.26
C THR A 26 9.50 -11.84 18.89
N ILE A 27 10.06 -11.29 17.82
CA ILE A 27 9.89 -11.76 16.44
C ILE A 27 11.25 -11.85 15.76
N THR A 28 11.32 -12.57 14.64
CA THR A 28 12.53 -12.70 13.84
C THR A 28 12.67 -11.55 12.83
N VAL A 29 13.85 -11.43 12.23
CA VAL A 29 14.06 -10.49 11.11
C VAL A 29 13.19 -10.83 9.89
N ASN A 30 12.86 -12.11 9.69
CA ASN A 30 12.03 -12.54 8.57
C ASN A 30 10.57 -12.09 8.75
N ASP A 31 10.08 -12.09 10.00
CA ASP A 31 8.75 -11.56 10.33
C ASP A 31 8.71 -10.05 10.05
N LEU A 32 9.74 -9.31 10.47
CA LEU A 32 9.84 -7.87 10.17
C LEU A 32 9.89 -7.59 8.66
N LEU A 33 10.68 -8.36 7.90
CA LEU A 33 10.74 -8.21 6.44
C LEU A 33 9.39 -8.46 5.76
N THR A 34 8.58 -9.37 6.31
CA THR A 34 7.23 -9.62 5.82
C THR A 34 6.35 -8.37 5.97
N GLU A 35 6.41 -7.70 7.12
CA GLU A 35 5.63 -6.48 7.36
C GLU A 35 6.12 -5.29 6.51
N VAL A 36 7.44 -5.14 6.34
CA VAL A 36 8.01 -4.14 5.43
C VAL A 36 7.55 -4.36 3.99
N THR A 37 7.47 -5.63 3.57
CA THR A 37 6.97 -5.99 2.25
C THR A 37 5.48 -5.69 2.12
N ALA A 38 4.69 -5.95 3.17
CA ALA A 38 3.26 -5.65 3.19
C ALA A 38 2.97 -4.14 3.06
N GLU A 39 3.72 -3.28 3.77
CA GLU A 39 3.64 -1.82 3.62
C GLU A 39 3.96 -1.40 2.17
N SER A 40 5.06 -1.92 1.62
CA SER A 40 5.47 -1.63 0.24
C SER A 40 4.45 -2.10 -0.81
N MET A 41 3.74 -3.20 -0.56
CA MET A 41 2.67 -3.69 -1.44
C MET A 41 1.42 -2.81 -1.39
N ALA A 42 1.10 -2.24 -0.23
CA ALA A 42 0.00 -1.30 -0.10
C ALA A 42 0.26 -0.02 -0.92
N GLU A 43 1.49 0.50 -0.90
CA GLU A 43 1.89 1.64 -1.74
C GLU A 43 1.76 1.33 -3.24
N GLN A 44 2.27 0.17 -3.67
CA GLN A 44 2.15 -0.28 -5.06
C GLN A 44 0.69 -0.42 -5.50
N THR A 45 -0.19 -0.89 -4.62
CA THR A 45 -1.62 -1.02 -4.88
C THR A 45 -2.28 0.34 -5.08
N ARG A 46 -1.90 1.37 -4.30
CA ARG A 46 -2.37 2.74 -4.53
C ARG A 46 -1.97 3.24 -5.92
N PHE A 47 -0.72 3.05 -6.33
CA PHE A 47 -0.26 3.45 -7.65
C PHE A 47 -1.03 2.72 -8.77
N LEU A 48 -1.31 1.42 -8.58
CA LEU A 48 -2.13 0.67 -9.53
C LEU A 48 -3.55 1.27 -9.64
N HIS A 49 -4.18 1.63 -8.52
CA HIS A 49 -5.49 2.28 -8.52
C HIS A 49 -5.45 3.65 -9.23
N GLU A 50 -4.38 4.43 -9.09
CA GLU A 50 -4.21 5.70 -9.82
C GLU A 50 -4.10 5.47 -11.33
N ILE A 51 -3.32 4.47 -11.75
CA ILE A 51 -3.21 4.08 -13.16
C ILE A 51 -4.59 3.69 -13.71
N GLN A 52 -5.35 2.87 -12.98
CA GLN A 52 -6.70 2.47 -13.36
C GLN A 52 -7.65 3.67 -13.51
N LEU A 53 -7.56 4.65 -12.60
CA LEU A 53 -8.33 5.89 -12.71
C LEU A 53 -7.98 6.66 -13.99
N TYR A 54 -6.70 6.84 -14.31
CA TYR A 54 -6.29 7.52 -15.53
C TYR A 54 -6.75 6.79 -16.79
N MET A 55 -6.65 5.46 -16.82
CA MET A 55 -7.18 4.67 -17.93
C MET A 55 -8.69 4.84 -18.10
N ALA A 56 -9.45 4.82 -17.00
CA ALA A 56 -10.90 5.02 -17.04
C ALA A 56 -11.27 6.42 -17.56
N MET A 57 -10.53 7.46 -17.14
CA MET A 57 -10.72 8.82 -17.66
C MET A 57 -10.41 8.92 -19.16
N TYR A 58 -9.34 8.27 -19.63
CA TYR A 58 -8.99 8.24 -21.04
C TYR A 58 -10.06 7.53 -21.87
N GLN A 59 -10.50 6.35 -21.42
CA GLN A 59 -11.56 5.58 -22.07
C GLN A 59 -12.88 6.35 -22.11
N TYR A 60 -13.25 7.04 -21.02
CA TYR A 60 -14.44 7.88 -21.00
C TYR A 60 -14.38 8.96 -22.07
N LYS A 61 -13.29 9.73 -22.14
CA LYS A 61 -13.09 10.77 -23.16
C LYS A 61 -13.23 10.21 -24.58
N TYR A 62 -12.55 9.10 -24.86
CA TYR A 62 -12.59 8.46 -26.18
C TYR A 62 -13.99 7.94 -26.55
N ASN A 63 -14.70 7.33 -25.60
CA ASN A 63 -16.02 6.72 -25.86
C ASN A 63 -17.14 7.74 -25.95
N THR A 64 -17.07 8.86 -25.22
CA THR A 64 -18.11 9.91 -25.29
C THR A 64 -17.95 10.89 -26.45
N ASN A 65 -16.90 10.75 -27.26
CA ASN A 65 -16.67 11.48 -28.52
C ASN A 65 -16.93 13.00 -28.42
N ASN A 66 -16.41 13.63 -27.35
CA ASN A 66 -16.29 15.09 -27.22
C ASN A 66 -14.97 15.57 -27.83
#